data_AF-A0AAE4F0M3-F1
#
_entry.id   AF-A0AAE4F0M3-F1
#
_cell.length_a   1.000
_cell.length_b   1.000
_cell.length_c   1.000
_cell.angle_alpha   90.00
_cell.angle_beta   90.00
_cell.angle_gamma   90.00
#
_symmetry.space_group_name_H-M   'P 1'
#
loop_
_entity.id
_entity.type
_entity.pdbx_description
1 polymer ?
#
loop_
_entity_poly.entity_id
_entity_poly.type
_entity_poly.pdbx_seq_one_letter_code
_entity_poly.pdbx_strand_id
1 'polypeptide(L)'
;MTLQPTAGEIVAITTTDSEPLLLVYRSNDDHVTGVLLADLATETLHRLRASERNTATRRQLAQAIGRTDDLMSFTVPLTDCALVERDSSCPEPFEGGDR
;
A
#
# COMPACT_ATOMS: atom_id res chain seq x y z
N MET A 1 7.43 19.76 2.26
CA MET A 1 7.50 18.68 3.27
C MET A 1 6.91 17.44 2.62
N THR A 2 7.73 16.58 2.04
CA THR A 2 7.29 15.26 1.57
C THR A 2 7.08 14.42 2.83
N LEU A 3 5.83 14.12 3.17
CA LEU A 3 5.57 13.25 4.31
C LEU A 3 5.96 11.83 3.92
N GLN A 4 6.91 11.28 4.67
CA GLN A 4 7.29 9.89 4.54
C GLN A 4 6.05 9.03 4.86
N PRO A 5 5.63 8.14 3.93
CA PRO A 5 4.56 7.21 4.18
C PRO A 5 4.95 6.29 5.33
N THR A 6 4.00 5.99 6.20
CA THR A 6 4.19 5.15 7.36
C THR A 6 3.66 3.74 7.12
N ALA A 7 4.16 2.78 7.90
CA ALA A 7 3.67 1.41 7.84
C ALA A 7 2.14 1.36 8.09
N GLY A 8 1.42 0.77 7.14
CA GLY A 8 -0.03 0.75 7.03
C GLY A 8 -0.57 1.61 5.90
N GLU A 9 0.16 2.60 5.40
CA GLU A 9 -0.31 3.45 4.29
C GLU A 9 -0.17 2.78 2.93
N ILE A 10 -1.05 3.15 2.00
CA ILE A 10 -0.98 2.70 0.61
C ILE A 10 -0.38 3.81 -0.25
N VAL A 11 0.62 3.43 -1.05
CA VAL A 11 1.25 4.31 -2.05
C VAL A 11 1.09 3.71 -3.45
N ALA A 12 0.94 4.55 -4.46
CA ALA A 12 0.98 4.16 -5.87
C ALA A 12 2.41 4.34 -6.39
N ILE A 13 2.88 3.38 -7.17
CA ILE A 13 4.19 3.48 -7.84
C ILE A 13 3.99 4.20 -9.17
N THR A 14 4.32 5.50 -9.22
CA THR A 14 4.09 6.35 -10.40
C THR A 14 5.11 6.12 -11.51
N THR A 15 6.16 5.33 -11.25
CA THR A 15 7.17 4.97 -12.28
C THR A 15 6.60 4.02 -13.35
N THR A 16 5.57 3.27 -13.00
CA THR A 16 4.95 2.27 -13.86
C THR A 16 3.63 2.82 -14.39
N ASP A 17 3.37 2.65 -15.69
CA ASP A 17 2.13 3.11 -16.35
C ASP A 17 0.85 2.53 -15.72
N SER A 18 0.95 1.33 -15.13
CA SER A 18 -0.14 0.67 -14.41
C SER A 18 -0.37 1.19 -12.98
N GLU A 19 0.47 2.13 -12.52
CA GLU A 19 0.41 2.75 -11.19
C GLU A 19 0.10 1.77 -10.05
N PRO A 20 0.86 0.65 -9.94
CA PRO A 20 0.49 -0.42 -9.04
C PRO A 20 0.54 0.06 -7.59
N LEU A 21 -0.47 -0.35 -6.83
CA LEU A 21 -0.61 0.03 -5.44
C LEU A 21 0.19 -0.87 -4.52
N LEU A 22 0.89 -0.25 -3.59
CA LEU A 22 1.82 -0.87 -2.67
C LEU A 22 1.38 -0.56 -1.23
N LEU A 23 1.17 -1.62 -0.43
CA LEU A 23 0.95 -1.49 1.00
C LEU A 23 2.30 -1.37 1.70
N VAL A 24 2.58 -0.21 2.28
CA VAL A 24 3.83 0.05 2.99
C VAL A 24 3.81 -0.68 4.33
N TYR A 25 4.80 -1.53 4.57
CA TYR A 25 5.02 -2.12 5.90
C TYR A 25 6.32 -1.64 6.55
N ARG A 26 7.26 -1.12 5.74
CA ARG A 26 8.50 -0.49 6.19
C ARG A 26 8.80 0.71 5.30
N SER A 27 9.19 1.83 5.89
CA SER A 27 9.69 3.00 5.16
C SER A 27 10.99 3.49 5.77
N ASN A 28 11.88 3.94 4.90
CA ASN A 28 13.15 4.59 5.23
C ASN A 28 13.15 6.00 4.63
N ASP A 29 14.21 6.77 4.88
CA ASP A 29 14.31 8.15 4.41
C ASP A 29 14.32 8.33 2.87
N ASP A 30 14.73 7.30 2.12
CA ASP A 30 14.84 7.36 0.66
C ASP A 30 13.93 6.37 -0.08
N HIS A 31 13.52 5.29 0.59
CA HIS A 31 12.82 4.17 -0.04
C HIS A 31 11.69 3.64 0.85
N VAL A 32 10.67 3.09 0.24
CA VAL A 32 9.62 2.33 0.91
C VAL A 32 9.73 0.86 0.53
N THR A 33 9.43 0.00 1.49
CA THR A 33 9.28 -1.42 1.27
C THR A 33 7.85 -1.82 1.62
N GLY A 34 7.21 -2.46 0.67
CA GLY A 34 5.83 -2.87 0.77
C GLY A 34 5.56 -4.13 -0.03
N VAL A 35 4.30 -4.53 -0.04
CA VAL A 35 3.82 -5.61 -0.92
C VAL A 35 2.76 -5.05 -1.86
N LEU A 36 2.66 -5.60 -3.07
CA LEU A 36 1.66 -5.17 -4.03
C LEU A 36 0.26 -5.60 -3.56
N LEU A 37 -0.71 -4.69 -3.65
CA LEU A 37 -2.10 -5.03 -3.34
C LEU A 37 -2.66 -6.10 -4.28
N ALA A 38 -2.16 -6.17 -5.53
CA ALA A 38 -2.54 -7.19 -6.49
C ALA A 38 -2.11 -8.61 -6.08
N ASP A 39 -1.06 -8.72 -5.25
CA ASP A 39 -0.54 -9.99 -4.73
C ASP A 39 -1.24 -10.39 -3.42
N LEU A 40 -1.93 -9.44 -2.77
CA LEU A 40 -2.65 -9.71 -1.54
C LEU A 40 -3.95 -10.47 -1.80
N ALA A 41 -4.17 -11.52 -1.02
CA ALA A 41 -5.46 -12.19 -0.97
C ALA A 41 -6.59 -11.19 -0.67
N THR A 42 -7.70 -11.34 -1.38
CA THR A 42 -8.90 -10.48 -1.25
C THR A 42 -9.37 -10.35 0.20
N GLU A 43 -9.28 -11.42 0.98
CA GLU A 43 -9.55 -11.43 2.43
C GLU A 43 -8.66 -10.45 3.21
N THR A 44 -7.36 -10.41 2.91
CA THR A 44 -6.40 -9.50 3.55
C THR A 44 -6.71 -8.05 3.18
N LEU A 45 -7.04 -7.79 1.92
CA LEU A 45 -7.49 -6.47 1.45
C LEU A 45 -8.79 -6.03 2.15
N HIS A 46 -9.75 -6.93 2.32
CA HIS A 46 -10.99 -6.64 3.05
C HIS A 46 -10.73 -6.25 4.51
N ARG A 47 -9.85 -6.96 5.22
CA ARG A 47 -9.46 -6.60 6.59
C ARG A 47 -8.73 -5.27 6.66
N LEU A 48 -7.87 -4.99 5.69
CA LEU A 48 -7.18 -3.71 5.59
C LEU A 48 -8.17 -2.55 5.42
N ARG A 49 -9.15 -2.69 4.50
CA ARG A 49 -10.22 -1.70 4.30
C ARG A 49 -11.16 -1.57 5.49
N ALA A 50 -11.53 -2.68 6.12
CA ALA A 50 -12.31 -2.66 7.36
C ALA A 50 -11.58 -1.93 8.50
N SER A 51 -10.25 -1.86 8.41
CA SER A 51 -9.37 -1.17 9.36
C SER A 51 -8.91 0.21 8.87
N GLU A 52 -9.53 0.77 7.83
CA GLU A 52 -9.14 2.06 7.23
C GLU A 52 -9.04 3.18 8.26
N ARG A 53 -9.99 3.21 9.21
CA ARG A 53 -10.05 4.20 10.29
C ARG A 53 -9.14 3.89 11.48
N ASN A 54 -8.53 2.70 11.53
CA ASN A 54 -7.69 2.24 12.63
C ASN A 54 -6.23 2.03 12.17
N THR A 55 -5.47 3.11 12.20
CA THR A 55 -4.05 3.15 11.80
C THR A 55 -3.17 2.15 12.58
N ALA A 56 -3.48 1.85 13.84
CA ALA A 56 -2.73 0.87 14.63
C ALA A 56 -2.96 -0.56 14.10
N THR A 57 -4.23 -0.92 13.88
CA THR A 57 -4.59 -2.24 13.32
C THR A 57 -4.07 -2.40 11.89
N ARG A 58 -4.17 -1.34 11.08
CA ARG A 58 -3.65 -1.33 9.71
C ARG A 58 -2.14 -1.53 9.65
N ARG A 59 -1.40 -0.88 10.56
CA ARG A 59 0.04 -1.08 10.71
C ARG A 59 0.39 -2.51 11.13
N GLN A 60 -0.36 -3.09 12.07
CA GLN A 60 -0.15 -4.47 12.48
C GLN A 60 -0.40 -5.46 11.33
N LEU A 61 -1.46 -5.25 10.56
CA LEU A 61 -1.76 -6.01 9.34
C LEU A 61 -0.62 -5.89 8.33
N ALA A 62 -0.18 -4.67 7.99
CA ALA A 62 0.92 -4.46 7.07
C ALA A 62 2.21 -5.16 7.53
N GLN A 63 2.54 -5.10 8.82
CA GLN A 63 3.69 -5.82 9.37
C GLN A 63 3.52 -7.34 9.34
N ALA A 64 2.32 -7.86 9.61
CA ALA A 64 2.05 -9.29 9.53
C ALA A 64 2.18 -9.79 8.09
N ILE A 65 1.66 -9.02 7.14
CA ILE A 65 1.77 -9.24 5.70
C ILE A 65 3.23 -9.23 5.25
N GLY A 66 4.02 -8.23 5.65
CA GLY A 66 5.45 -8.17 5.31
C GLY A 66 6.32 -9.25 5.96
N ARG A 67 5.77 -10.05 6.89
CA ARG A 67 6.43 -11.24 7.45
C ARG A 67 6.02 -12.53 6.74
N THR A 68 5.01 -12.49 5.89
CA THR A 68 4.60 -13.64 5.08
C THR A 68 5.62 -13.82 3.97
N ASP A 69 6.42 -14.89 4.08
CA ASP A 69 7.47 -15.23 3.10
C ASP A 69 6.91 -15.54 1.69
N ASP A 70 5.62 -15.89 1.63
CA ASP A 70 4.88 -16.16 0.39
C ASP A 70 4.64 -14.88 -0.45
N LEU A 71 4.67 -13.69 0.17
CA LEU A 71 4.37 -12.43 -0.51
C LEU A 71 5.64 -11.74 -1.00
N MET A 72 5.64 -11.35 -2.27
CA MET A 72 6.77 -10.61 -2.84
C MET A 72 6.83 -9.19 -2.26
N SER A 73 7.95 -8.87 -1.63
CA SER A 73 8.27 -7.53 -1.15
C SER A 73 8.92 -6.71 -2.25
N PHE A 74 8.45 -5.48 -2.43
CA PHE A 74 9.00 -4.51 -3.37
C PHE A 74 9.60 -3.35 -2.60
N THR A 75 10.83 -2.99 -2.97
CA THR A 75 11.49 -1.77 -2.51
C THR A 75 11.48 -0.76 -3.64
N VAL A 76 10.85 0.38 -3.41
CA VAL A 76 10.73 1.45 -4.41
C VAL A 76 11.17 2.80 -3.83
N PRO A 77 11.76 3.68 -4.65
CA PRO A 77 12.15 5.02 -4.21
C PRO A 77 10.95 5.85 -3.79
N LEU A 78 11.10 6.65 -2.73
CA LEU A 78 10.05 7.58 -2.30
C LEU A 78 9.71 8.62 -3.38
N THR A 79 10.67 8.99 -4.21
CA THR A 79 10.46 9.92 -5.33
C THR A 79 9.53 9.35 -6.42
N ASP A 80 9.35 8.03 -6.44
CA ASP A 80 8.47 7.30 -7.37
C ASP A 80 7.17 6.84 -6.70
N CYS A 81 6.91 7.30 -5.47
CA CYS A 81 5.73 6.93 -4.70
C CYS A 81 4.79 8.12 -4.50
N ALA A 82 3.53 7.96 -4.90
CA ALA A 82 2.45 8.90 -4.57
C ALA A 82 1.56 8.33 -3.45
N LEU A 83 1.28 9.12 -2.42
CA LEU A 83 0.38 8.73 -1.33
C LEU A 83 -1.08 8.77 -1.79
N VAL A 84 -1.69 7.60 -2.00
CA VAL A 84 -3.07 7.48 -2.50
C VAL A 84 -4.09 7.97 -1.49
N GLU A 85 -3.86 7.74 -0.19
CA GLU A 85 -4.82 8.10 0.85
C GLU A 85 -4.84 9.61 1.17
N ARG A 86 -3.76 10.34 0.88
CA ARG A 86 -3.70 11.79 1.16
C ARG A 86 -4.23 12.66 0.03
N ASP A 87 -4.30 12.12 -1.18
CA ASP A 87 -4.95 12.76 -2.31
C ASP A 87 -6.44 12.37 -2.34
N SER A 88 -7.16 12.71 -1.25
CA SER A 88 -8.61 12.57 -1.16
C SER A 88 -9.34 13.60 -2.03
N SER A 89 -9.03 13.59 -3.34
CA SER A 89 -9.76 14.26 -4.40
C SER A 89 -10.15 13.34 -5.57
N CYS A 90 -9.93 12.03 -5.51
CA CYS A 90 -10.64 11.12 -6.42
C CYS A 90 -10.98 9.76 -5.78
N PRO A 91 -12.28 9.48 -5.59
CA PRO A 91 -12.77 8.15 -5.31
C PRO A 91 -13.01 7.45 -6.64
N GLU A 92 -12.11 6.56 -7.06
CA GLU A 92 -12.50 5.52 -8.01
C GLU A 92 -12.53 4.20 -7.21
N PRO A 93 -13.66 3.47 -7.21
CA PRO A 93 -13.67 2.12 -6.69
C PRO A 93 -12.64 1.32 -7.49
N PHE A 94 -11.90 0.45 -6.81
CA PHE A 94 -11.11 -0.56 -7.51
C PHE A 94 -12.08 -1.39 -8.35
N GLU A 95 -12.18 -1.05 -9.63
CA GLU A 95 -12.98 -1.77 -10.60
C GLU A 95 -12.24 -3.08 -10.86
N GLY A 96 -12.58 -4.10 -10.07
CA GLY A 96 -12.43 -5.48 -10.47
C GLY A 96 -13.34 -5.67 -11.68
N GLY A 97 -12.79 -5.39 -12.86
CA GLY A 97 -13.43 -5.72 -14.12
C GLY A 97 -13.56 -7.23 -14.21
N ASP A 98 -14.72 -7.76 -13.86
CA ASP A 98 -15.20 -9.03 -14.37
C ASP A 98 -16.59 -8.81 -14.97
N ARG A 99 -16.69 -9.26 -16.22
CA ARG A 99 -17.74 -8.96 -17.20
C ARG A 99 -18.97 -9.83 -17.02
#